data_AF-A0A4D6MUG8-F1
#
_entry.id   AF-A0A4D6MUG8-F1
#
_cell.length_a   1.000
_cell.length_b   1.000
_cell.length_c   1.000
_cell.angle_alpha   90.00
_cell.angle_beta   90.00
_cell.angle_gamma   90.00
#
_symmetry.space_group_name_H-M   'P 1'
#
loop_
_entity.id
_entity.type
_entity.pdbx_description
1 polymer ?
#
loop_
_entity_poly.entity_id
_entity_poly.type
_entity_poly.pdbx_seq_one_letter_code
_entity_poly.pdbx_strand_id
1 'polypeptide(L)'
;MDKFFEDVEDVKEDMRSVEMLYRKLQEANEESKTAKAMKEIRARMDKDVELVLKHVKVVKGKLEVLERSNVANRSLPGCGPGSPADRTRTSVVSGLGKKLKDMMAIA
;
A
#
# COMPACT_ATOMS: atom_id res chain seq x y z
N MET A 1 -12.10 17.28 8.06
CA MET A 1 -12.10 15.81 7.93
C MET A 1 -11.71 15.40 6.51
N ASP A 2 -12.09 16.20 5.51
CA ASP A 2 -11.98 15.89 4.08
C ASP A 2 -10.56 15.51 3.63
N LYS A 3 -9.54 16.31 3.99
CA LYS A 3 -8.14 16.00 3.62
C LYS A 3 -7.64 14.63 4.08
N PHE A 4 -8.03 14.17 5.27
CA PHE A 4 -7.59 12.84 5.73
C PHE A 4 -8.20 11.73 4.89
N PHE A 5 -9.46 11.88 4.49
CA PHE A 5 -10.11 10.88 3.65
C PHE A 5 -9.63 10.95 2.20
N GLU A 6 -9.27 12.12 1.70
CA GLU A 6 -8.54 12.28 0.43
C GLU A 6 -7.19 11.53 0.48
N ASP A 7 -6.37 11.80 1.51
CA ASP A 7 -5.08 11.11 1.69
C ASP A 7 -5.26 9.58 1.82
N VAL A 8 -6.38 9.12 2.41
CA VAL A 8 -6.74 7.70 2.50
C VAL A 8 -7.09 7.10 1.14
N GLU A 9 -7.88 7.80 0.31
CA GLU A 9 -8.21 7.34 -1.04
C GLU A 9 -6.98 7.30 -1.94
N ASP A 10 -6.09 8.29 -1.85
CA ASP A 10 -4.80 8.29 -2.54
C ASP A 10 -3.95 7.06 -2.17
N VAL A 11 -3.92 6.69 -0.88
CA VAL A 11 -3.22 5.48 -0.44
C VAL A 11 -3.87 4.23 -1.02
N LYS A 12 -5.21 4.16 -1.06
CA LYS A 12 -5.91 3.02 -1.66
C LYS A 12 -5.63 2.89 -3.16
N GLU A 13 -5.49 4.00 -3.88
CA GLU A 13 -5.12 4.00 -5.30
C GLU A 13 -3.71 3.44 -5.53
N ASP A 14 -2.74 3.89 -4.74
CA ASP A 14 -1.38 3.35 -4.81
C ASP A 14 -1.37 1.85 -4.50
N MET A 15 -2.15 1.40 -3.50
CA MET A 15 -2.29 -0.03 -3.18
C MET A 15 -2.89 -0.83 -4.35
N ARG A 16 -3.90 -0.31 -5.04
CA ARG A 16 -4.46 -0.96 -6.26
C ARG A 16 -3.39 -1.09 -7.34
N SER A 17 -2.54 -0.07 -7.49
CA SER A 17 -1.44 -0.11 -8.45
C SER A 17 -0.40 -1.18 -8.11
N VAL A 18 -0.09 -1.35 -6.82
CA VAL A 18 0.77 -2.44 -6.33
C VAL A 18 0.16 -3.82 -6.65
N GLU A 19 -1.13 -4.04 -6.36
CA GLU A 19 -1.83 -5.30 -6.67
C GLU A 19 -1.76 -5.63 -8.17
N MET A 20 -1.97 -4.64 -9.04
CA MET A 20 -1.88 -4.83 -10.49
C MET A 20 -0.47 -5.23 -10.95
N LEU A 21 0.57 -4.62 -10.38
CA LEU A 21 1.96 -4.98 -10.70
C LEU A 21 2.32 -6.39 -10.22
N TYR A 22 1.89 -6.77 -9.01
CA TYR A 22 2.09 -8.12 -8.49
C TYR A 22 1.45 -9.17 -9.40
N ARG A 23 0.21 -8.92 -9.86
CA ARG A 23 -0.46 -9.83 -10.78
C ARG A 23 0.33 -10.01 -12.09
N LYS A 24 0.84 -8.92 -12.67
CA LYS A 24 1.69 -8.99 -13.87
C LYS A 24 2.97 -9.78 -13.64
N LEU A 25 3.63 -9.56 -12.49
CA LEU A 25 4.81 -10.32 -12.11
C LEU A 25 4.51 -11.81 -11.99
N GLN A 26 3.36 -12.18 -11.41
CA GLN A 26 2.93 -13.56 -11.28
C GLN A 26 2.64 -14.21 -12.66
N GLU A 27 1.95 -13.50 -13.54
CA GLU A 27 1.69 -13.95 -14.92
C GLU A 27 3.01 -14.16 -15.70
N ALA A 28 3.96 -13.22 -15.58
CA ALA A 28 5.29 -13.33 -16.19
C ALA A 28 6.09 -14.51 -15.63
N ASN A 29 5.99 -14.77 -14.32
CA ASN A 29 6.64 -15.91 -13.68
C ASN A 29 6.08 -17.24 -14.18
N GLU A 30 4.76 -17.38 -14.33
CA GLU A 30 4.15 -18.60 -14.90
C GLU A 30 4.55 -18.82 -16.37
N GLU A 31 4.58 -17.74 -17.17
CA GLU A 31 5.04 -17.79 -18.56
C GLU A 31 6.52 -18.26 -18.64
N SER A 32 7.36 -17.82 -17.70
CA SER A 32 8.77 -18.21 -17.64
C SER A 32 8.99 -19.71 -17.48
N LYS A 33 8.07 -20.41 -16.81
CA LYS A 33 8.17 -21.85 -16.54
C LYS A 33 7.98 -22.71 -17.80
N THR A 34 7.30 -22.18 -18.81
CA THR A 34 6.95 -22.92 -20.05
C THR A 34 7.71 -22.42 -21.28
N ALA A 35 8.36 -21.26 -21.20
CA ALA A 35 9.00 -20.60 -22.34
C ALA A 35 10.50 -20.95 -22.50
N LYS A 36 10.94 -21.13 -23.76
CA LYS A 36 12.36 -21.26 -24.13
C LYS A 36 13.15 -19.93 -24.03
N ALA A 37 12.46 -18.79 -23.87
CA ALA A 37 13.02 -17.43 -23.83
C ALA A 37 13.21 -16.89 -22.39
N MET A 38 13.77 -17.72 -21.49
CA MET A 38 13.98 -17.40 -20.07
C MET A 38 14.71 -16.06 -19.79
N LYS A 39 15.63 -15.65 -20.68
CA LYS A 39 16.46 -14.46 -20.46
C LYS A 39 15.67 -13.15 -20.56
N GLU A 40 14.77 -13.03 -21.54
CA GLU A 40 13.92 -11.84 -21.70
C GLU A 40 12.85 -11.77 -20.61
N ILE A 41 12.25 -12.91 -20.25
CA ILE A 41 11.24 -12.97 -19.19
C ILE A 41 11.85 -12.61 -17.83
N ARG A 42 13.06 -13.09 -17.52
CA ARG A 42 13.77 -12.72 -16.29
C ARG A 42 14.05 -11.21 -16.24
N ALA A 43 14.52 -10.61 -17.33
CA ALA A 43 14.76 -9.17 -17.38
C ALA A 43 13.47 -8.33 -17.21
N ARG A 44 12.31 -8.84 -17.65
CA ARG A 44 11.01 -8.22 -17.38
C ARG A 44 10.62 -8.34 -15.90
N MET A 45 10.77 -9.54 -15.31
CA MET A 45 10.49 -9.78 -13.89
C MET A 45 11.34 -8.90 -12.96
N ASP A 46 12.63 -8.73 -13.25
CA ASP A 46 13.52 -7.88 -12.44
C ASP A 46 13.03 -6.42 -12.39
N LYS A 47 12.56 -5.89 -13.52
CA LYS A 47 11.97 -4.54 -13.60
C LYS A 47 10.64 -4.45 -12.84
N ASP A 48 9.79 -5.46 -12.99
CA ASP A 48 8.50 -5.50 -12.31
C ASP A 48 8.68 -5.56 -10.79
N VAL A 49 9.66 -6.31 -10.28
CA VAL A 49 10.05 -6.33 -8.86
C VAL A 49 10.51 -4.95 -8.37
N GLU A 50 11.37 -4.26 -9.14
CA GLU A 50 11.82 -2.91 -8.79
C GLU A 50 10.65 -1.92 -8.68
N LEU A 51 9.72 -1.97 -9.62
CA LEU A 51 8.51 -1.14 -9.63
C LEU A 51 7.61 -1.42 -8.43
N VAL A 52 7.38 -2.70 -8.12
CA VAL A 52 6.62 -3.12 -6.93
C VAL A 52 7.27 -2.57 -5.66
N LEU A 53 8.57 -2.75 -5.49
CA LEU A 53 9.30 -2.26 -4.31
C LEU A 53 9.22 -0.75 -4.17
N LYS A 54 9.31 -0.01 -5.30
CA LYS A 54 9.18 1.44 -5.30
C LYS A 54 7.80 1.89 -4.83
N HIS A 55 6.73 1.27 -5.33
CA HIS A 55 5.37 1.63 -4.93
C HIS A 55 5.05 1.21 -3.48
N VAL A 56 5.51 0.05 -3.02
CA VAL A 56 5.36 -0.36 -1.62
C VAL A 56 6.01 0.66 -0.67
N LYS A 57 7.20 1.19 -1.01
CA LYS A 57 7.86 2.25 -0.23
C LYS A 57 7.04 3.53 -0.18
N VAL A 58 6.41 3.94 -1.29
CA VAL A 58 5.52 5.11 -1.33
C VAL A 58 4.31 4.90 -0.43
N VAL A 59 3.62 3.76 -0.55
CA VAL A 59 2.46 3.42 0.27
C VAL A 59 2.82 3.43 1.77
N LYS A 60 3.95 2.83 2.13
CA LYS A 60 4.46 2.84 3.51
C LYS A 60 4.68 4.27 4.02
N GLY A 61 5.34 5.12 3.24
CA GLY A 61 5.59 6.51 3.60
C GLY A 61 4.30 7.32 3.81
N LYS A 62 3.30 7.15 2.92
CA LYS A 62 1.99 7.79 3.08
C LYS A 62 1.24 7.29 4.33
N LEU A 63 1.34 5.99 4.64
CA LEU A 63 0.72 5.43 5.85
C LEU A 63 1.33 6.03 7.13
N GLU A 64 2.65 6.24 7.17
CA GLU A 64 3.32 6.93 8.28
C GLU A 64 2.87 8.39 8.42
N VAL A 65 2.59 9.08 7.30
CA VAL A 65 2.00 10.43 7.31
C VAL A 65 0.59 10.40 7.92
N LEU A 66 -0.25 9.44 7.54
CA LEU A 66 -1.59 9.27 8.10
C LEU A 66 -1.54 9.01 9.61
N GLU A 67 -0.59 8.19 10.08
CA GLU A 67 -0.42 7.93 11.51
C GLU A 67 -0.01 9.20 12.27
N ARG A 68 0.93 9.99 11.73
CA ARG A 68 1.26 11.30 12.31
C ARG A 68 0.07 12.25 12.32
N SER A 69 -0.75 12.25 11.26
CA SER A 69 -1.99 13.03 11.18
C SER A 69 -2.98 12.63 12.28
N ASN A 70 -3.10 11.33 12.58
CA ASN A 70 -3.93 10.84 13.69
C ASN A 70 -3.43 11.35 15.04
N VAL A 71 -2.12 11.30 15.28
CA VAL A 71 -1.51 11.83 16.51
C VAL A 71 -1.80 13.32 16.65
N ALA A 72 -1.60 14.12 15.60
CA ALA A 72 -1.88 15.56 15.63
C ALA A 72 -3.37 15.87 15.85
N ASN A 73 -4.27 15.07 15.27
CA ASN A 73 -5.72 15.24 15.42
C ASN A 73 -6.17 15.09 16.87
N ARG A 74 -5.46 14.32 17.70
CA ARG A 74 -5.79 14.12 19.13
C ARG A 74 -5.65 15.37 19.97
N SER A 75 -4.89 16.36 19.52
CA SER A 75 -4.73 17.65 20.19
C SER A 75 -5.91 18.60 19.93
N LEU A 76 -6.82 18.27 19.02
CA LEU A 76 -7.99 19.11 18.73
C LEU A 76 -9.12 18.87 19.75
N PRO A 77 -9.90 19.92 20.10
CA PRO A 77 -11.06 19.77 20.97
C PRO A 77 -12.03 18.68 20.47
N GLY A 78 -12.46 17.80 21.36
CA GLY A 78 -13.38 16.70 21.03
C GLY A 78 -12.79 15.55 20.21
N CYS A 79 -11.51 15.62 19.83
CA CYS A 79 -10.82 14.62 19.02
C CYS A 79 -9.79 13.80 19.80
N GLY A 80 -9.78 13.90 21.13
CA GLY A 80 -8.83 13.20 22.00
C GLY A 80 -8.87 11.67 21.85
N PRO A 81 -7.91 10.96 22.48
CA PRO A 81 -7.82 9.51 22.43
C PRO A 81 -9.16 8.84 22.78
N GLY A 82 -9.59 7.90 21.94
CA GLY A 82 -10.84 7.16 22.14
C GLY A 82 -12.11 7.90 21.74
N SER A 83 -12.03 9.15 21.26
CA SER A 83 -13.16 9.86 20.66
C SER A 83 -13.68 9.14 19.41
N PRO A 84 -14.94 9.36 18.97
CA PRO A 84 -15.44 8.79 17.73
C PRO A 84 -14.55 9.09 16.53
N ALA A 85 -14.04 10.32 16.43
CA ALA A 85 -13.12 10.73 15.37
C ALA A 85 -11.79 9.97 15.44
N ASP A 86 -11.18 9.88 16.63
CA ASP A 86 -9.92 9.14 16.84
C ASP A 86 -10.07 7.65 16.52
N ARG A 87 -11.15 7.00 16.98
CA ARG A 87 -11.43 5.59 16.71
C ARG A 87 -11.62 5.32 15.21
N THR A 88 -12.42 6.12 14.52
CA THR A 88 -12.63 5.96 13.07
C THR A 88 -11.32 6.07 12.32
N ARG A 89 -10.54 7.13 12.58
CA ARG A 89 -9.27 7.37 11.90
C ARG A 89 -8.23 6.28 12.19
N THR A 90 -8.15 5.84 13.45
CA THR A 90 -7.25 4.75 13.88
C THR A 90 -7.62 3.44 13.19
N SER A 91 -8.90 3.09 13.12
CA SER A 91 -9.38 1.87 12.43
C SER A 91 -9.08 1.90 10.94
N VAL A 92 -9.24 3.05 10.27
CA VAL A 92 -8.92 3.20 8.84
C VAL A 92 -7.43 2.98 8.58
N VAL A 93 -6.56 3.67 9.31
CA VAL A 93 -5.10 3.54 9.14
C VAL A 93 -4.62 2.12 9.50
N SER A 94 -5.17 1.53 10.56
CA SER A 94 -4.89 0.14 10.94
C SER A 94 -5.30 -0.85 9.85
N GLY A 95 -6.47 -0.64 9.23
CA GLY A 95 -6.95 -1.46 8.12
C GLY A 95 -6.05 -1.38 6.89
N LEU A 96 -5.61 -0.18 6.51
CA LEU A 96 -4.64 0.03 5.44
C LEU A 96 -3.29 -0.64 5.77
N GLY A 97 -2.79 -0.49 7.00
CA GLY A 97 -1.56 -1.12 7.45
C GLY A 97 -1.62 -2.65 7.39
N LYS A 98 -2.77 -3.24 7.75
CA LYS A 98 -3.01 -4.68 7.59
C LYS A 98 -3.01 -5.08 6.12
N LYS A 99 -3.75 -4.36 5.27
CA LYS A 99 -3.79 -4.63 3.82
C LYS A 99 -2.39 -4.60 3.20
N LEU A 100 -1.55 -3.63 3.56
CA LEU A 100 -0.16 -3.57 3.08
C LEU A 100 0.65 -4.82 3.46
N LYS A 101 0.54 -5.25 4.72
CA LYS A 101 1.22 -6.46 5.20
C LYS A 101 0.73 -7.70 4.46
N ASP A 102 -0.58 -7.84 4.28
CA ASP A 102 -1.17 -8.98 3.58
C ASP A 102 -0.70 -9.03 2.12
N MET A 103 -0.62 -7.89 1.42
CA MET A 103 -0.05 -7.84 0.07
C MET A 103 1.43 -8.24 0.02
N MET A 104 2.21 -7.87 1.04
CA MET A 104 3.62 -8.25 1.12
C MET A 104 3.84 -9.71 1.52
N ALA A 105 2.88 -10.34 2.20
CA ALA A 105 2.97 -11.74 2.59
C ALA A 105 2.72 -12.73 1.44
N ILE A 106 2.18 -12.24 0.31
CA ILE A 106 1.91 -13.03 -0.91
C ILE A 106 3.12 -12.96 -1.88
N ALA A 107 4.10 -12.10 -1.61
CA ALA A 107 5.34 -11.95 -2.37
C ALA A 107 6.42 -12.94 -1.89
#